data_AF-A0A661S565-F1
#
_entry.id   AF-A0A661S565-F1
#
_cell.length_a   1.000
_cell.length_b   1.000
_cell.length_c   1.000
_cell.angle_alpha   90.00
_cell.angle_beta   90.00
_cell.angle_gamma   90.00
#
_symmetry.space_group_name_H-M   'P 1'
#
loop_
_entity.id
_entity.type
_entity.pdbx_description
1 polymer ?
#
loop_
_entity_poly.entity_id
_entity_poly.type
_entity_poly.pdbx_seq_one_letter_code
_entity_poly.pdbx_strand_id
1 'polypeptide(L)'
;MKQILKTIIKDFHLRSLPPFKPRHLKVPLDLDKIITIIGPRRAGKTWYLFQLMASLEKAGVKREQLLYLNFEDERLDFDAGYDQILDAYLELYPDQKTDDIHIFFDEIQEIPNWEKYVRRLYDTVSRKIFLTGSNAKMLSKEIATSLRGRSLSFEIMPLSFPEFLSFRNINSKDTYSTKNRAKIQSSFDEYLIWGGYPELVEMESRFKAKVLQE
;
A
#
# COMPACT_ATOMS: atom_id res chain seq x y z
N MET A 1 0.21 5.92 -24.21
CA MET A 1 -0.02 5.88 -22.76
C MET A 1 -1.50 5.75 -22.36
N LYS A 2 -2.41 6.69 -22.68
CA LYS A 2 -3.83 6.62 -22.22
C LYS A 2 -4.53 5.26 -22.39
N GLN A 3 -4.38 4.57 -23.52
CA GLN A 3 -4.98 3.24 -23.72
C GLN A 3 -4.40 2.18 -22.75
N ILE A 4 -3.11 2.26 -22.46
CA ILE A 4 -2.43 1.38 -21.48
C ILE A 4 -3.00 1.64 -20.09
N LEU A 5 -3.14 2.91 -19.69
CA LEU A 5 -3.77 3.29 -18.42
C LEU A 5 -5.17 2.71 -18.29
N LYS A 6 -5.99 2.82 -19.34
CA LYS A 6 -7.33 2.19 -19.35
C LYS A 6 -7.27 0.69 -19.14
N THR A 7 -6.37 0.00 -19.82
CA THR A 7 -6.18 -1.45 -19.64
C THR A 7 -5.79 -1.77 -18.19
N ILE A 8 -4.78 -1.09 -17.63
CA ILE A 8 -4.33 -1.30 -16.25
C ILE A 8 -5.47 -1.09 -15.24
N ILE A 9 -6.18 0.03 -15.35
CA ILE A 9 -7.30 0.37 -14.46
C ILE A 9 -8.41 -0.68 -14.60
N LYS A 10 -8.76 -1.06 -15.84
CA LYS A 10 -9.85 -2.02 -16.07
C LYS A 10 -9.50 -3.42 -15.58
N ASP A 11 -8.28 -3.88 -15.83
CA ASP A 11 -7.78 -5.17 -15.36
C ASP A 11 -7.78 -5.24 -13.82
N PHE A 12 -7.39 -4.15 -13.16
CA PHE A 12 -7.48 -4.04 -11.70
C PHE A 12 -8.93 -4.16 -11.18
N HIS A 13 -9.90 -3.52 -11.86
CA HIS A 13 -11.31 -3.62 -11.46
C HIS A 13 -11.92 -5.00 -11.72
N LEU A 14 -11.45 -5.74 -12.72
CA LEU A 14 -11.96 -7.07 -13.06
C LEU A 14 -11.41 -8.19 -12.17
N ARG A 15 -10.19 -8.05 -11.64
CA ARG A 15 -9.58 -9.06 -10.77
C ARG A 15 -10.03 -8.92 -9.32
N SER A 16 -10.08 -10.00 -8.54
CA SER A 16 -10.21 -9.89 -7.07
C SER A 16 -8.93 -9.30 -6.45
N LEU A 17 -9.05 -8.62 -5.31
CA LEU A 17 -7.87 -8.25 -4.53
C LEU A 17 -7.10 -9.53 -4.14
N PRO A 18 -5.76 -9.54 -4.23
CA PRO A 18 -4.98 -10.71 -3.85
C PRO A 18 -5.15 -10.99 -2.36
N PRO A 19 -5.03 -12.26 -1.92
CA PRO A 19 -5.11 -12.59 -0.51
C PRO A 19 -3.97 -11.90 0.26
N PHE A 20 -4.31 -11.33 1.41
CA PHE A 20 -3.35 -10.68 2.30
C PHE A 20 -3.60 -11.10 3.74
N LYS A 21 -2.55 -11.03 4.57
CA LYS A 21 -2.68 -11.18 6.02
C LYS A 21 -2.77 -9.80 6.67
N PRO A 22 -3.75 -9.55 7.56
CA PRO A 22 -3.96 -8.22 8.12
C PRO A 22 -2.75 -7.68 8.87
N ARG A 23 -2.40 -6.43 8.60
CA ARG A 23 -1.46 -5.60 9.36
C ARG A 23 -2.19 -4.84 10.46
N HIS A 24 -1.49 -4.60 11.57
CA HIS A 24 -2.04 -3.93 12.74
C HIS A 24 -2.09 -2.41 12.62
N LEU A 25 -1.31 -1.81 11.71
CA LEU A 25 -1.35 -0.37 11.44
C LEU A 25 -2.79 0.06 11.15
N LYS A 26 -3.17 1.21 11.72
CA LYS A 26 -4.48 1.84 11.51
C LYS A 26 -4.25 3.22 10.94
N VAL A 27 -4.90 3.50 9.82
CA VAL A 27 -4.94 4.83 9.21
C VAL A 27 -6.40 5.24 9.04
N PRO A 28 -6.72 6.54 9.13
CA PRO A 28 -8.07 7.01 8.89
C PRO A 28 -8.42 6.85 7.39
N LEU A 29 -9.66 6.48 7.10
CA LEU A 29 -10.17 6.30 5.73
C LEU A 29 -11.11 7.43 5.28
N ASP A 30 -11.61 8.20 6.24
CA ASP A 30 -12.66 9.22 6.12
C ASP A 30 -12.15 10.62 6.50
N LEU A 31 -10.83 10.80 6.52
CA LEU A 31 -10.21 12.08 6.84
C LEU A 31 -9.87 12.84 5.55
N ASP A 32 -10.20 14.13 5.52
CA ASP A 32 -9.79 15.08 4.47
C ASP A 32 -8.27 15.37 4.56
N LYS A 33 -7.47 14.35 4.29
CA LYS A 33 -6.02 14.36 4.21
C LYS A 33 -5.54 13.31 3.22
N ILE A 34 -4.44 13.62 2.55
CA ILE A 34 -3.65 12.64 1.80
C ILE A 34 -2.96 11.73 2.82
N ILE A 35 -3.31 10.44 2.79
CA ILE A 35 -2.73 9.44 3.69
C ILE A 35 -1.54 8.79 2.98
N THR A 36 -0.33 9.05 3.47
CA THR A 36 0.90 8.50 2.88
C THR A 36 1.43 7.38 3.77
N ILE A 37 1.63 6.20 3.22
CA ILE A 37 2.22 5.04 3.91
C ILE A 37 3.67 4.90 3.47
N ILE A 38 4.59 5.20 4.37
CA ILE A 38 6.03 5.10 4.13
C ILE A 38 6.62 3.91 4.87
N GLY A 39 7.74 3.40 4.41
CA GLY A 39 8.44 2.32 5.09
C GLY A 39 9.42 1.59 4.17
N PRO A 40 10.30 0.76 4.73
CA PRO A 40 11.35 0.11 3.96
C PRO A 40 10.78 -0.78 2.84
N ARG A 41 11.62 -1.10 1.84
CA ARG A 41 11.29 -2.13 0.85
C ARG A 41 10.94 -3.44 1.56
N ARG A 42 10.04 -4.22 0.96
CA ARG A 42 9.50 -5.48 1.52
C ARG A 42 8.71 -5.36 2.83
N ALA A 43 8.40 -4.16 3.33
CA ALA A 43 7.54 -4.00 4.51
C ALA A 43 6.06 -4.39 4.29
N GLY A 44 5.64 -4.61 3.03
CA GLY A 44 4.26 -5.00 2.69
C GLY A 44 3.31 -3.81 2.44
N LYS A 45 3.82 -2.67 1.95
CA LYS A 45 3.02 -1.45 1.67
C LYS A 45 1.88 -1.69 0.68
N THR A 46 2.18 -2.29 -0.47
CA THR A 46 1.19 -2.66 -1.50
C THR A 46 0.06 -3.53 -0.94
N TRP A 47 0.40 -4.57 -0.18
CA TRP A 47 -0.60 -5.43 0.48
C TRP A 47 -1.41 -4.68 1.53
N TYR A 48 -0.81 -3.72 2.22
CA TYR A 48 -1.53 -2.86 3.14
C TYR A 48 -2.52 -1.94 2.40
N LEU A 49 -2.20 -1.43 1.20
CA LEU A 49 -3.20 -0.74 0.37
C LEU A 49 -4.39 -1.64 0.02
N PHE A 50 -4.14 -2.88 -0.37
CA PHE A 50 -5.23 -3.84 -0.63
C PHE A 50 -6.08 -4.11 0.61
N GLN A 51 -5.47 -4.13 1.80
CA GLN A 51 -6.22 -4.20 3.06
C GLN A 51 -7.14 -2.98 3.27
N LEU A 52 -6.68 -1.77 2.94
CA LEU A 52 -7.50 -0.56 3.04
C LEU A 52 -8.65 -0.59 2.02
N MET A 53 -8.36 -0.97 0.78
CA MET A 53 -9.37 -1.15 -0.27
C MET A 53 -10.43 -2.16 0.15
N ALA A 54 -10.03 -3.33 0.65
CA ALA A 54 -10.97 -4.35 1.13
C ALA A 54 -11.85 -3.83 2.29
N SER A 55 -11.30 -2.96 3.15
CA SER A 55 -12.05 -2.32 4.22
C SER A 55 -13.09 -1.34 3.69
N LEU A 56 -12.75 -0.56 2.64
CA LEU A 56 -13.68 0.33 1.93
C LEU A 56 -14.77 -0.44 1.19
N GLU A 57 -14.43 -1.54 0.53
CA GLU A 57 -15.41 -2.40 -0.14
C GLU A 57 -16.42 -2.98 0.85
N LYS A 58 -15.93 -3.43 2.01
CA LYS A 58 -16.80 -3.89 3.10
C LYS A 58 -17.72 -2.79 3.64
N ALA A 59 -17.30 -1.53 3.55
CA ALA A 59 -18.10 -0.36 3.90
C ALA A 59 -19.06 0.10 2.78
N GLY A 60 -19.08 -0.60 1.63
CA GLY A 60 -20.01 -0.34 0.52
C GLY A 60 -19.42 0.49 -0.63
N VAL A 61 -18.12 0.82 -0.60
CA VAL A 61 -17.45 1.45 -1.74
C VAL A 61 -17.35 0.44 -2.89
N LYS A 62 -17.81 0.81 -4.09
CA LYS A 62 -17.73 -0.07 -5.25
C LYS A 62 -16.31 -0.16 -5.77
N ARG A 63 -15.95 -1.29 -6.39
CA ARG A 63 -14.62 -1.51 -6.97
C ARG A 63 -14.23 -0.42 -7.95
N GLU A 64 -15.16 0.03 -8.77
CA GLU A 64 -14.93 1.06 -9.79
C GLU A 64 -14.56 2.42 -9.18
N GLN A 65 -14.92 2.66 -7.91
CA GLN A 65 -14.56 3.88 -7.18
C GLN A 65 -13.13 3.84 -6.63
N LEU A 66 -12.40 2.73 -6.77
CA LEU A 66 -11.05 2.55 -6.28
C LEU A 66 -10.05 2.69 -7.43
N LEU A 67 -9.54 3.90 -7.68
CA LEU A 67 -8.50 4.11 -8.69
C LEU A 67 -7.14 3.68 -8.13
N TYR A 68 -6.64 2.51 -8.54
CA TYR A 68 -5.31 2.01 -8.17
C TYR A 68 -4.33 2.07 -9.34
N LEU A 69 -3.12 2.59 -9.10
CA LEU A 69 -1.98 2.49 -10.01
C LEU A 69 -0.71 2.20 -9.22
N ASN A 70 0.11 1.29 -9.76
CA ASN A 70 1.48 1.08 -9.30
C ASN A 70 2.44 1.74 -10.30
N PHE A 71 3.24 2.69 -9.82
CA PHE A 71 4.17 3.45 -10.66
C PHE A 71 5.47 2.70 -11.01
N GLU A 72 5.71 1.51 -10.45
CA GLU A 72 6.77 0.60 -10.91
C GLU A 72 6.38 -0.19 -12.20
N ASP A 73 5.15 -0.05 -12.71
CA ASP A 73 4.74 -0.70 -13.96
C ASP A 73 5.49 -0.11 -15.17
N GLU A 74 6.40 -0.88 -15.76
CA GLU A 74 7.29 -0.47 -16.86
C GLU A 74 6.56 0.05 -18.11
N ARG A 75 5.26 -0.23 -18.25
CA ARG A 75 4.46 0.25 -19.38
C ARG A 75 4.01 1.70 -19.21
N LEU A 76 4.20 2.27 -18.02
CA LEU A 76 3.83 3.65 -17.70
C LEU A 76 5.01 4.58 -17.98
N ASP A 77 4.79 5.53 -18.88
CA ASP A 77 5.78 6.56 -19.25
C ASP A 77 5.09 7.93 -19.26
N PHE A 78 5.42 8.75 -18.26
CA PHE A 78 4.74 10.01 -17.97
C PHE A 78 5.46 11.25 -18.52
N ASP A 79 6.27 11.12 -19.56
CA ASP A 79 6.93 12.26 -20.22
C ASP A 79 5.94 13.37 -20.67
N ALA A 80 4.71 13.00 -21.01
CA ALA A 80 3.64 13.94 -21.41
C ALA A 80 2.77 14.48 -20.25
N GLY A 81 3.11 14.14 -19.00
CA GLY A 81 2.37 14.54 -17.80
C GLY A 81 1.29 13.55 -17.33
N TYR A 82 0.76 13.82 -16.14
CA TYR A 82 -0.07 12.89 -15.35
C TYR A 82 -1.57 12.98 -15.62
N ASP A 83 -2.02 13.94 -16.43
CA ASP A 83 -3.44 14.22 -16.68
C ASP A 83 -4.16 13.03 -17.32
N GLN A 84 -3.42 12.26 -18.13
CA GLN A 84 -3.94 11.07 -18.80
C GLN A 84 -4.43 9.99 -17.82
N ILE A 85 -3.98 9.97 -16.57
CA ILE A 85 -4.48 9.03 -15.54
C ILE A 85 -5.95 9.31 -15.25
N LEU A 86 -6.29 10.57 -14.99
CA LEU A 86 -7.66 10.96 -14.66
C LEU A 86 -8.55 10.86 -15.91
N ASP A 87 -8.06 11.29 -17.07
CA ASP A 87 -8.79 11.17 -18.32
C ASP A 87 -9.09 9.70 -18.66
N ALA A 88 -8.12 8.80 -18.49
CA ALA A 88 -8.31 7.37 -18.73
C ALA A 88 -9.39 6.79 -17.80
N TYR A 89 -9.38 7.18 -16.52
CA TYR A 89 -10.36 6.73 -15.55
C TYR A 89 -11.77 7.26 -15.87
N LEU A 90 -11.91 8.55 -16.14
CA LEU A 90 -13.20 9.17 -16.45
C LEU A 90 -13.78 8.69 -17.79
N GLU A 91 -12.94 8.37 -18.77
CA GLU A 91 -13.38 7.73 -20.02
C GLU A 91 -13.89 6.29 -19.82
N LEU A 92 -13.44 5.60 -18.77
CA LEU A 92 -13.97 4.27 -18.41
C LEU A 92 -15.26 4.36 -17.58
N TYR A 93 -15.38 5.40 -16.76
CA TYR A 93 -16.48 5.59 -15.80
C TYR A 93 -17.02 7.04 -15.85
N PRO A 94 -17.67 7.46 -16.95
CA PRO A 94 -18.06 8.86 -17.16
C PRO A 94 -19.11 9.36 -16.16
N ASP A 95 -19.94 8.47 -15.63
CA ASP A 95 -20.98 8.81 -14.64
C ASP A 95 -20.47 8.85 -13.20
N GLN A 96 -19.19 8.54 -12.98
CA GLN A 96 -18.59 8.51 -11.65
C GLN A 96 -18.34 9.93 -11.15
N LYS A 97 -18.89 10.26 -9.98
CA LYS A 97 -18.57 11.52 -9.31
C LYS A 97 -17.13 11.51 -8.82
N THR A 98 -16.40 12.59 -9.07
CA THR A 98 -14.96 12.68 -8.79
C THR A 98 -14.63 12.67 -7.31
N ASP A 99 -15.47 13.29 -6.47
CA ASP A 99 -15.33 13.35 -5.01
C ASP A 99 -15.56 12.00 -4.30
N ASP A 100 -16.15 11.05 -5.02
CA ASP A 100 -16.39 9.68 -4.56
C ASP A 100 -15.23 8.72 -4.86
N ILE A 101 -14.27 9.13 -5.69
CA ILE A 101 -13.12 8.31 -6.08
C ILE A 101 -12.14 8.22 -4.91
N HIS A 102 -11.74 7.00 -4.55
CA HIS A 102 -10.61 6.76 -3.66
C HIS A 102 -9.39 6.44 -4.50
N ILE A 103 -8.38 7.30 -4.43
CA ILE A 103 -7.18 7.23 -5.26
C ILE A 103 -6.08 6.54 -4.47
N PHE A 104 -5.52 5.48 -5.03
CA PHE A 104 -4.46 4.66 -4.45
C PHE A 104 -3.27 4.63 -5.40
N PHE A 105 -2.21 5.31 -5.02
CA PHE A 105 -0.97 5.38 -5.80
C PHE A 105 0.15 4.67 -5.07
N ASP A 106 0.64 3.59 -5.67
CA ASP A 106 1.72 2.77 -5.14
C ASP A 106 3.07 3.24 -5.69
N GLU A 107 4.08 3.30 -4.83
CA GLU A 107 5.45 3.71 -5.15
C GLU A 107 5.49 5.06 -5.91
N ILE A 108 4.78 6.06 -5.39
CA ILE A 108 4.61 7.37 -6.04
C ILE A 108 5.95 8.11 -6.30
N GLN A 109 7.01 7.76 -5.56
CA GLN A 109 8.33 8.36 -5.75
C GLN A 109 9.02 7.98 -7.05
N GLU A 110 8.53 6.96 -7.78
CA GLU A 110 9.13 6.54 -9.05
C GLU A 110 8.89 7.57 -10.18
N ILE A 111 7.96 8.51 -10.00
CA ILE A 111 7.69 9.57 -10.97
C ILE A 111 8.11 10.96 -10.46
N PRO A 112 8.71 11.83 -11.29
CA PRO A 112 9.20 13.13 -10.85
C PRO A 112 8.09 14.19 -10.68
N ASN A 113 8.21 15.13 -9.74
CA ASN A 113 7.22 16.20 -9.55
C ASN A 113 5.77 15.72 -9.25
N TRP A 114 5.63 14.50 -8.72
CA TRP A 114 4.34 13.89 -8.39
C TRP A 114 3.52 14.72 -7.40
N GLU A 115 4.17 15.50 -6.54
CA GLU A 115 3.55 16.26 -5.45
C GLU A 115 2.62 17.35 -5.97
N LYS A 116 3.00 18.01 -7.07
CA LYS A 116 2.17 19.05 -7.71
C LYS A 116 0.90 18.43 -8.27
N TYR A 117 1.02 17.25 -8.88
CA TYR A 117 -0.11 16.52 -9.42
C TYR A 117 -1.05 16.04 -8.32
N VAL A 118 -0.52 15.39 -7.29
CA VAL A 118 -1.31 14.92 -6.15
C VAL A 118 -1.99 16.09 -5.42
N ARG A 119 -1.29 17.22 -5.24
CA ARG A 119 -1.90 18.42 -4.66
C ARG A 119 -3.09 18.90 -5.49
N ARG A 120 -2.94 18.96 -6.81
CA ARG A 120 -4.03 19.35 -7.71
C ARG A 120 -5.20 18.38 -7.60
N LEU A 121 -4.94 17.07 -7.63
CA LEU A 121 -5.99 16.06 -7.44
C LEU A 121 -6.73 16.25 -6.11
N TYR A 122 -5.99 16.49 -5.03
CA TYR A 122 -6.56 16.73 -3.70
C TYR A 122 -7.46 17.98 -3.67
N ASP A 123 -7.02 19.06 -4.30
CA ASP A 123 -7.71 20.34 -4.29
C ASP A 123 -8.91 20.36 -5.29
N THR A 124 -8.89 19.58 -6.39
CA THR A 124 -9.87 19.69 -7.49
C THR A 124 -10.67 18.42 -7.82
N VAL A 125 -10.27 17.23 -7.35
CA VAL A 125 -10.87 15.95 -7.76
C VAL A 125 -11.44 15.19 -6.57
N SER A 126 -10.58 14.76 -5.65
CA SER A 126 -10.97 13.95 -4.49
C SER A 126 -10.01 14.17 -3.33
N ARG A 127 -10.56 14.20 -2.10
CA ARG A 127 -9.78 14.26 -0.87
C ARG A 127 -9.34 12.89 -0.35
N LYS A 128 -9.87 11.81 -0.93
CA LYS A 128 -9.62 10.41 -0.52
C LYS A 128 -8.40 9.86 -1.26
N ILE A 129 -7.20 10.35 -0.91
CA ILE A 129 -5.95 9.97 -1.59
C ILE A 129 -5.05 9.19 -0.64
N PHE A 130 -4.61 8.02 -1.09
CA PHE A 130 -3.69 7.13 -0.40
C PHE A 130 -2.45 6.93 -1.26
N LEU A 131 -1.28 7.17 -0.68
CA LEU A 131 0.01 7.03 -1.35
C LEU A 131 0.86 5.99 -0.62
N THR A 132 1.75 5.31 -1.32
CA THR A 132 2.87 4.61 -0.70
C THR A 132 4.19 5.10 -1.25
N GLY A 133 5.26 4.81 -0.50
CA GLY A 133 6.57 4.79 -1.11
C GLY A 133 7.69 4.29 -0.20
N SER A 134 8.71 3.71 -0.84
CA SER A 134 9.76 2.96 -0.15
C SER A 134 10.87 3.80 0.47
N ASN A 135 11.02 5.06 0.03
CA ASN A 135 12.05 5.98 0.53
C ASN A 135 11.45 7.03 1.49
N ALA A 136 11.29 6.65 2.76
CA ALA A 136 10.76 7.52 3.81
C ALA A 136 11.49 8.88 3.91
N LYS A 137 12.79 8.93 3.63
CA LYS A 137 13.59 10.16 3.77
C LYS A 137 13.40 11.12 2.59
N MET A 138 13.22 10.61 1.38
CA MET A 138 12.92 11.41 0.19
C MET A 138 11.46 11.89 0.22
N LEU A 139 10.52 10.99 0.48
CA LEU A 139 9.09 11.30 0.59
C LEU A 139 8.79 12.26 1.74
N SER A 140 9.43 12.12 2.90
CA SER A 140 9.16 13.02 4.02
C SER A 140 9.52 14.47 3.71
N LYS A 141 10.58 14.75 2.94
CA LYS A 141 10.97 16.11 2.56
C LYS A 141 9.99 16.71 1.54
N GLU A 142 9.62 15.91 0.54
CA GLU A 142 8.68 16.31 -0.52
C GLU A 142 7.27 16.54 0.06
N ILE A 143 6.80 15.65 0.92
CA ILE A 143 5.52 15.78 1.64
C ILE A 143 5.55 16.99 2.58
N ALA A 144 6.63 17.18 3.35
CA ALA A 144 6.75 18.27 4.32
C ALA A 144 6.76 19.66 3.66
N THR A 145 7.27 19.76 2.42
CA THR A 145 7.31 21.03 1.67
C THR A 145 6.04 21.21 0.83
N SER A 146 5.75 20.25 -0.05
CA SER A 146 4.71 20.39 -1.07
C SER A 146 3.31 19.98 -0.62
N LEU A 147 3.17 19.16 0.41
CA LEU A 147 1.87 18.68 0.90
C LEU A 147 1.60 19.10 2.36
N ARG A 148 2.32 20.12 2.83
CA ARG A 148 2.21 20.63 4.21
C ARG A 148 0.77 20.95 4.57
N GLY A 149 0.31 20.38 5.69
CA GLY A 149 -1.05 20.56 6.20
C GLY A 149 -2.14 19.83 5.42
N ARG A 150 -1.82 19.19 4.29
CA ARG A 150 -2.75 18.39 3.47
C ARG A 150 -2.51 16.89 3.60
N SER A 151 -1.31 16.47 4.02
CA SER A 151 -0.95 15.05 4.16
C SER A 151 -0.67 14.63 5.60
N LEU A 152 -0.98 13.38 5.91
CA LEU A 152 -0.53 12.65 7.09
C LEU A 152 0.28 11.43 6.65
N SER A 153 1.49 11.30 7.21
CA SER A 153 2.36 10.16 6.94
C SER A 153 2.25 9.13 8.07
N PHE A 154 2.13 7.86 7.70
CA PHE A 154 2.14 6.71 8.59
C PHE A 154 3.26 5.78 8.18
N GLU A 155 4.05 5.32 9.15
CA GLU A 155 5.15 4.41 8.90
C GLU A 155 4.70 2.96 9.09
N ILE A 156 4.95 2.12 8.08
CA ILE A 156 4.77 0.67 8.17
C ILE A 156 6.13 -0.01 8.20
N MET A 157 6.44 -0.59 9.36
CA MET A 157 7.65 -1.36 9.58
C MET A 157 7.45 -2.81 9.13
N PRO A 158 8.54 -3.61 9.03
CA PRO A 158 8.42 -5.06 9.07
C PRO A 158 7.52 -5.50 10.24
N LEU A 159 6.93 -6.69 10.12
CA LEU A 159 5.99 -7.24 11.08
C LEU A 159 6.54 -7.10 12.50
N SER A 160 5.73 -6.56 13.39
CA SER A 160 5.98 -6.72 14.82
C SER A 160 5.93 -8.21 15.18
N PHE A 161 6.57 -8.63 16.27
CA PHE A 161 6.54 -10.04 16.67
C PHE A 161 5.10 -10.62 16.82
N PRO A 162 4.10 -9.89 17.36
CA PRO A 162 2.71 -10.35 17.33
C PRO A 162 2.14 -10.53 15.91
N GLU A 163 2.45 -9.63 14.97
CA GLU A 163 2.06 -9.81 13.56
C GLU A 163 2.79 -11.01 12.95
N PHE A 164 4.06 -11.22 13.26
CA PHE A 164 4.83 -12.38 12.80
C PHE A 164 4.20 -13.71 13.24
N LEU A 165 3.78 -13.80 14.51
CA LEU A 165 3.05 -14.96 15.03
C LEU A 165 1.71 -15.14 14.31
N SER A 166 0.97 -14.06 14.07
CA SER A 166 -0.27 -14.08 13.28
C SER A 166 -0.02 -14.60 11.86
N PHE A 167 1.05 -14.15 11.22
CA PHE A 167 1.48 -14.63 9.91
C PHE A 167 1.89 -16.10 9.93
N ARG A 168 2.25 -16.67 11.08
CA ARG A 168 2.50 -18.11 11.24
C ARG A 168 1.30 -18.91 11.74
N ASN A 169 0.14 -18.28 11.88
CA ASN A 169 -1.05 -18.87 12.49
C ASN A 169 -0.78 -19.40 13.92
N ILE A 170 0.09 -18.72 14.66
CA ILE A 170 0.41 -19.04 16.06
C ILE A 170 -0.37 -18.08 16.97
N ASN A 171 -1.16 -18.65 17.89
CA ASN A 171 -1.92 -17.86 18.84
C ASN A 171 -0.98 -17.28 19.90
N SER A 172 -0.76 -15.97 19.87
CA SER A 172 0.09 -15.28 20.86
C SER A 172 -0.50 -15.23 22.27
N LYS A 173 -1.82 -15.46 22.42
CA LYS A 173 -2.53 -15.37 23.70
C LYS A 173 -2.57 -16.69 24.48
N ASP A 174 -2.40 -17.84 23.82
CA ASP A 174 -2.37 -19.14 24.48
C ASP A 174 -0.97 -19.45 25.03
N THR A 175 -0.64 -18.88 26.18
CA THR A 175 0.66 -19.11 26.84
C THR A 175 0.65 -20.27 27.82
N TYR A 176 -0.47 -20.95 28.02
CA TYR A 176 -0.59 -22.07 28.96
C TYR A 176 -0.22 -23.41 28.32
N SER A 177 -0.43 -23.56 27.02
CA SER A 177 -0.01 -24.75 26.27
C SER A 177 1.52 -24.82 26.15
N THR A 178 2.15 -25.84 26.75
CA THR A 178 3.59 -26.10 26.60
C THR A 178 4.02 -26.19 25.13
N LYS A 179 3.18 -26.80 24.28
CA LYS A 179 3.41 -26.90 22.84
C LYS A 179 3.37 -25.53 22.16
N ASN A 180 2.42 -24.67 22.53
CA ASN A 180 2.33 -23.34 21.94
C ASN A 180 3.47 -22.42 22.40
N ARG A 181 3.87 -22.51 23.68
CA ARG A 181 5.05 -21.82 24.19
C ARG A 181 6.32 -22.20 23.43
N ALA A 182 6.54 -23.49 23.17
CA ALA A 182 7.67 -23.94 22.38
C ALA A 182 7.65 -23.37 20.95
N LYS A 183 6.46 -23.30 20.31
CA LYS A 183 6.29 -22.67 18.99
C LYS A 183 6.59 -21.16 19.01
N ILE A 184 6.11 -20.45 20.03
CA ILE A 184 6.38 -19.02 20.21
C ILE A 184 7.88 -18.79 20.38
N GLN A 185 8.55 -19.57 21.23
CA GLN A 185 9.99 -19.46 21.46
C GLN A 185 10.78 -19.69 20.16
N SER A 186 10.53 -20.80 19.46
CA SER A 186 11.18 -21.08 18.19
C SER A 186 10.91 -20.00 17.13
N SER A 187 9.71 -19.42 17.12
CA SER A 187 9.37 -18.32 16.21
C SER A 187 10.07 -17.02 16.58
N PHE A 188 10.34 -16.79 17.87
CA PHE A 188 11.10 -15.64 18.33
C PHE A 188 12.56 -15.74 17.89
N ASP A 189 13.17 -16.92 18.01
CA ASP A 189 14.53 -17.14 17.53
C ASP A 189 14.65 -16.89 16.01
N GLU A 190 13.69 -17.38 15.23
CA GLU A 190 13.63 -17.09 13.79
C GLU A 190 13.42 -15.60 13.49
N TYR A 191 12.57 -14.93 14.26
CA TYR A 191 12.33 -13.49 14.12
C TYR A 191 13.59 -12.67 14.41
N LEU A 192 14.40 -13.07 15.39
CA LEU A 192 15.68 -12.40 15.69
C LEU A 192 16.71 -12.57 14.58
N ILE A 193 16.72 -13.73 13.90
CA ILE A 193 17.68 -14.01 12.81
C ILE A 193 17.25 -13.35 11.50
N TRP A 194 15.97 -13.49 11.12
CA TRP A 194 15.47 -13.12 9.79
C TRP A 194 14.67 -11.81 9.77
N GLY A 195 14.35 -11.26 10.95
CA GLY A 195 13.50 -10.10 11.10
C GLY A 195 12.02 -10.38 10.83
N GLY A 196 11.25 -9.30 10.73
CA GLY A 196 9.80 -9.34 10.53
C GLY A 196 9.33 -9.17 9.08
N TYR A 197 10.15 -9.40 8.06
CA TYR A 197 9.71 -9.14 6.68
C TYR A 197 8.61 -10.12 6.25
N PRO A 198 7.41 -9.66 5.84
CA PRO A 198 6.29 -10.51 5.42
C PRO A 198 6.66 -11.62 4.44
N GLU A 199 7.46 -11.30 3.42
CA GLU A 199 7.90 -12.22 2.37
C GLU A 199 8.71 -13.40 2.92
N LEU A 200 9.44 -13.22 4.03
CA LEU A 200 10.32 -14.24 4.60
C LEU A 200 9.62 -15.19 5.56
N VAL A 201 8.40 -14.88 6.01
CA VAL A 201 7.75 -15.62 7.10
C VAL A 201 7.47 -17.08 6.70
N GLU A 202 6.97 -17.28 5.49
CA GLU A 202 6.60 -18.58 4.93
C GLU A 202 7.66 -19.15 3.96
N MET A 203 8.80 -18.46 3.82
CA MET A 203 9.89 -18.87 2.94
C MET A 203 10.77 -19.95 3.58
N GLU A 204 11.27 -20.89 2.77
CA GLU A 204 12.27 -21.87 3.24
C GLU A 204 13.58 -21.18 3.66
N SER A 205 14.17 -21.62 4.77
CA SER A 205 15.36 -20.99 5.36
C SER A 205 16.55 -20.85 4.41
N ARG A 206 16.74 -21.79 3.48
CA ARG A 206 17.84 -21.74 2.49
C ARG A 206 17.76 -20.56 1.52
N PHE A 207 16.58 -19.98 1.32
CA PHE A 207 16.39 -18.84 0.41
C PHE A 207 16.37 -17.50 1.14
N LYS A 208 16.07 -17.47 2.45
CA LYS A 208 15.93 -16.23 3.23
C LYS A 208 17.20 -15.37 3.19
N ALA A 209 18.37 -15.98 3.33
CA ALA A 209 19.65 -15.26 3.30
C ALA A 209 19.89 -14.58 1.95
N LYS A 210 19.55 -15.26 0.85
CA LYS A 210 19.71 -14.71 -0.50
C LYS A 210 18.78 -13.52 -0.72
N VAL A 211 17.51 -13.66 -0.32
CA VAL A 211 16.52 -12.58 -0.46
C VAL A 211 16.90 -11.34 0.36
N LEU A 212 17.48 -11.50 1.54
CA LEU A 212 17.94 -10.35 2.35
C LEU A 212 19.17 -9.63 1.78
N GLN A 213 19.95 -10.28 0.92
CA GLN A 213 21.16 -9.71 0.30
C GLN A 213 20.87 -8.94 -1.00
N GLU A 214 19.70 -9.17 -1.60
CA GLU A 214 19.17 -8.43 -2.76
C GLU A 214 18.44 -7.17 -2.31
#